data_AF-A0A1V0PUP1-F1
#
_entry.id   AF-A0A1V0PUP1-F1
#
_cell.length_a   1.000
_cell.length_b   1.000
_cell.length_c   1.000
_cell.angle_alpha   90.00
_cell.angle_beta   90.00
_cell.angle_gamma   90.00
#
_symmetry.space_group_name_H-M   'P 1'
#
loop_
_entity.id
_entity.type
_entity.pdbx_description
1 polymer ?
#
loop_
_entity_poly.entity_id
_entity_poly.type
_entity_poly.pdbx_seq_one_letter_code
_entity_poly.pdbx_strand_id
1 'polypeptide(L)'
;MSKGPGKIQRAIVALFEAEPHSRLTVPQIAARAYPGETIGKSETEAVRRSLQGIAPQIGLTRCRIARPDGQGWHHVYGRAA
;
A
#
# COMPACT_ATOMS: atom_id res chain seq x y z
N MET A 1 -10.57 -5.01 -21.98
CA MET A 1 -10.32 -6.11 -21.01
C MET A 1 -9.61 -5.55 -19.79
N SER A 2 -10.34 -5.26 -18.72
CA SER A 2 -9.74 -4.96 -17.41
C SER A 2 -9.19 -6.28 -16.84
N LYS A 3 -7.90 -6.53 -17.02
CA LYS A 3 -7.21 -7.55 -16.21
C LYS A 3 -7.39 -7.11 -14.77
N GLY A 4 -8.01 -7.95 -13.94
CA GLY A 4 -8.26 -7.66 -12.53
C GLY A 4 -6.98 -7.33 -11.76
N PRO A 5 -7.07 -7.07 -10.44
CA PRO A 5 -5.96 -6.50 -9.69
C PRO A 5 -4.67 -7.33 -9.82
N GLY A 6 -3.58 -6.65 -10.15
CA GLY A 6 -2.27 -7.26 -10.35
C GLY A 6 -1.73 -7.93 -9.08
N LYS A 7 -0.64 -8.71 -9.18
CA LYS A 7 0.00 -9.40 -8.03
C LYS A 7 0.26 -8.44 -6.86
N ILE A 8 0.81 -7.26 -7.14
CA ILE A 8 1.16 -6.24 -6.14
C ILE A 8 -0.10 -5.68 -5.46
N GLN A 9 -1.14 -5.38 -6.24
CA GLN A 9 -2.40 -4.85 -5.70
C GLN A 9 -3.05 -5.85 -4.74
N ARG A 10 -3.09 -7.14 -5.11
CA ARG A 10 -3.59 -8.20 -4.23
C ARG A 10 -2.77 -8.33 -2.95
N ALA A 11 -1.45 -8.20 -3.02
CA ALA A 11 -0.59 -8.22 -1.84
C ALA A 11 -0.84 -7.02 -0.92
N ILE A 12 -1.07 -5.83 -1.47
CA ILE A 12 -1.39 -4.62 -0.69
C ILE A 12 -2.76 -4.78 0.00
N VAL A 13 -3.76 -5.31 -0.70
CA VAL A 13 -5.09 -5.58 -0.12
C VAL A 13 -4.95 -6.54 1.06
N ALA A 14 -4.34 -7.70 0.84
CA ALA A 14 -4.15 -8.70 1.89
C ALA A 14 -3.36 -8.16 3.10
N LEU A 15 -2.40 -7.26 2.87
CA LEU A 15 -1.64 -6.60 3.93
C LEU A 15 -2.54 -5.75 4.83
N PHE A 16 -3.37 -4.88 4.25
CA PHE A 16 -4.24 -4.01 5.04
C PHE A 16 -5.49 -4.74 5.58
N GLU A 17 -5.88 -5.87 5.00
CA GLU A 17 -6.87 -6.77 5.61
C GLU A 17 -6.32 -7.50 6.84
N ALA A 18 -5.07 -7.95 6.79
CA ALA A 18 -4.42 -8.62 7.92
C ALA A 18 -4.02 -7.64 9.04
N GLU A 19 -3.61 -6.42 8.67
CA GLU A 19 -3.21 -5.38 9.61
C GLU A 19 -4.02 -4.07 9.42
N PRO A 20 -5.32 -4.04 9.76
CA PRO A 20 -6.23 -2.94 9.43
C PRO A 20 -5.89 -1.59 10.06
N HIS A 21 -5.19 -1.59 11.19
CA HIS A 21 -4.80 -0.37 11.91
C HIS A 21 -3.38 0.10 11.59
N SER A 22 -2.69 -0.60 10.68
CA SER A 22 -1.30 -0.30 10.36
C SER A 22 -1.14 1.02 9.60
N ARG A 23 -0.11 1.77 9.98
CA ARG A 23 0.36 2.96 9.27
C ARG A 23 1.70 2.63 8.64
N LEU A 24 1.70 2.37 7.35
CA LEU A 24 2.86 1.84 6.64
C LEU A 24 3.37 2.82 5.59
N THR A 25 4.69 3.01 5.55
CA THR A 25 5.36 3.73 4.47
C THR A 25 5.47 2.85 3.22
N VAL A 26 5.67 3.46 2.04
CA VAL A 26 5.84 2.71 0.78
C VAL A 26 6.97 1.67 0.86
N PRO A 27 8.17 1.96 1.42
CA PRO A 27 9.20 0.94 1.61
C PRO A 27 8.77 -0.23 2.50
N GLN A 28 7.99 0.02 3.55
CA GLN A 28 7.48 -1.05 4.43
C GLN A 28 6.42 -1.91 3.74
N ILE A 29 5.61 -1.31 2.86
CA ILE A 29 4.65 -2.04 2.03
C ILE A 29 5.40 -2.87 0.99
N ALA A 30 6.42 -2.30 0.35
CA ALA A 30 7.26 -3.01 -0.62
C ALA A 30 7.97 -4.22 0.01
N ALA A 31 8.51 -4.08 1.23
CA ALA A 31 9.15 -5.19 1.93
C ALA A 31 8.24 -6.38 2.20
N ARG A 32 6.95 -6.10 2.41
CA ARG A 32 5.94 -7.16 2.60
C ARG A 32 5.39 -7.70 1.29
N ALA A 33 5.29 -6.85 0.26
CA ALA A 33 4.80 -7.25 -1.07
C ALA A 33 5.83 -8.07 -1.87
N TYR A 34 7.13 -7.89 -1.58
CA TYR A 34 8.25 -8.57 -2.24
C TYR A 34 9.15 -9.28 -1.21
N PRO A 35 8.67 -10.36 -0.58
CA PRO A 35 9.45 -11.07 0.43
C PRO A 35 10.70 -11.70 -0.21
N GLY A 36 11.88 -11.40 0.35
CA GLY A 36 13.15 -11.98 -0.10
C GLY A 36 13.75 -11.34 -1.36
N GLU A 37 13.14 -10.29 -1.91
CA GLU A 37 13.70 -9.53 -3.02
C GLU A 37 14.42 -8.27 -2.53
N THR A 38 15.48 -7.87 -3.24
CA THR A 38 16.14 -6.59 -2.98
C THR A 38 15.21 -5.45 -3.40
N ILE A 39 14.70 -4.71 -2.42
CA ILE A 39 13.78 -3.59 -2.67
C ILE A 39 14.57 -2.40 -3.18
N GLY A 40 14.41 -2.11 -4.47
CA GLY A 40 14.96 -0.94 -5.12
C GLY A 40 13.93 0.16 -5.36
N LYS A 41 14.36 1.14 -6.15
CA LYS A 41 13.52 2.25 -6.60
C LYS A 41 12.35 1.77 -7.48
N SER A 42 12.56 0.71 -8.25
CA SER A 42 11.56 0.14 -9.17
C SER A 42 10.38 -0.46 -8.42
N GLU A 43 10.65 -1.29 -7.40
CA GLU A 43 9.65 -1.97 -6.58
C GLU A 43 8.86 -0.94 -5.75
N THR A 44 9.56 0.03 -5.19
CA THR A 44 8.96 1.14 -4.45
C THR A 44 8.01 1.96 -5.35
N GLU A 45 8.40 2.23 -6.60
CA GLU A 45 7.58 2.96 -7.55
C GLU A 45 6.37 2.13 -8.02
N ALA A 46 6.55 0.83 -8.23
CA ALA A 46 5.46 -0.09 -8.56
C ALA A 46 4.40 -0.15 -7.45
N VAL A 47 4.82 -0.19 -6.19
CA VAL A 47 3.93 -0.11 -5.02
C VAL A 47 3.25 1.25 -4.95
N ARG A 48 3.99 2.36 -5.16
CA ARG A 48 3.41 3.72 -5.16
C ARG A 48 2.29 3.85 -6.18
N ARG A 49 2.51 3.40 -7.43
CA ARG A 49 1.49 3.42 -8.50
C ARG A 49 0.31 2.53 -8.17
N SER A 50 0.57 1.34 -7.63
CA SER A 50 -0.48 0.41 -7.23
C SER A 50 -1.36 1.00 -6.13
N LEU A 51 -0.76 1.59 -5.09
CA LEU A 51 -1.48 2.28 -4.00
C LEU A 51 -2.35 3.40 -4.53
N GLN A 52 -1.84 4.24 -5.43
CA GLN A 52 -2.64 5.33 -6.02
C GLN A 52 -3.87 4.81 -6.78
N GLY A 53 -3.76 3.66 -7.45
CA GLY A 53 -4.86 3.07 -8.20
C GLY A 53 -5.94 2.42 -7.33
N ILE A 54 -5.54 1.72 -6.25
CA ILE A 54 -6.48 0.93 -5.44
C ILE A 54 -6.93 1.63 -4.16
N ALA A 55 -6.16 2.59 -3.64
CA ALA A 55 -6.46 3.27 -2.38
C ALA A 55 -7.91 3.75 -2.24
N PRO A 56 -8.52 4.46 -3.22
CA PRO A 56 -9.91 4.89 -3.11
C PRO A 56 -10.90 3.71 -3.10
N GLN A 57 -10.56 2.58 -3.70
CA GLN A 57 -11.42 1.40 -3.76
C GLN A 57 -11.42 0.60 -2.46
N ILE A 58 -10.30 0.62 -1.74
CA ILE A 58 -10.09 -0.14 -0.50
C ILE A 58 -9.92 0.77 0.73
N GLY A 59 -10.44 2.00 0.68
CA GLY A 59 -10.48 2.90 1.84
C GLY A 59 -9.11 3.31 2.40
N LEU A 60 -8.04 3.26 1.61
CA LEU A 60 -6.72 3.74 2.07
C LEU A 60 -6.59 5.25 1.89
N THR A 61 -6.04 5.91 2.90
CA THR A 61 -5.65 7.32 2.80
C THR A 61 -4.19 7.53 3.17
N ARG A 62 -3.64 8.65 2.71
CA ARG A 62 -2.30 9.10 3.14
C ARG A 62 -2.38 9.68 4.54
N CYS A 63 -1.41 9.32 5.38
CA CYS A 63 -1.23 9.89 6.71
C CYS A 63 0.21 10.34 6.95
N ARG A 64 0.37 11.28 7.87
CA ARG A 64 1.68 11.64 8.41
C ARG A 64 2.12 10.58 9.42
N ILE A 65 3.34 10.09 9.28
CA ILE A 65 4.03 9.20 10.20
C ILE A 65 5.13 10.03 10.90
N ALA A 66 5.44 9.72 12.16
CA ALA A 66 6.37 10.48 13.01
C ALA A 66 7.85 10.53 12.54
N ARG A 67 8.15 10.11 11.31
CA ARG A 67 9.46 10.28 10.69
C ARG A 67 9.52 11.62 9.95
N PRO A 68 10.69 12.31 9.91
CA PRO A 68 10.83 13.64 9.31
C PRO A 68 10.26 13.75 7.88
N ASP A 69 10.36 12.67 7.10
CA ASP A 69 9.87 12.58 5.71
C ASP A 69 8.71 11.58 5.53
N GLY A 70 8.13 11.09 6.63
CA GLY A 70 7.27 9.92 6.63
C GLY A 70 5.84 10.22 6.18
N GLN A 71 5.57 10.18 4.89
CA GLN A 71 4.22 9.91 4.39
C GLN A 71 3.98 8.40 4.37
N GLY A 72 2.86 7.97 4.95
CA GLY A 72 2.43 6.59 4.92
C GLY A 72 0.98 6.44 4.48
N TRP A 73 0.51 5.21 4.53
CA TRP A 73 -0.84 4.81 4.19
C TRP A 73 -1.45 4.04 5.35
N HIS A 74 -2.75 4.26 5.57
CA HIS A 74 -3.54 3.49 6.51
C HIS A 74 -4.96 3.33 6.00
N HIS A 75 -5.64 2.32 6.51
CA HIS A 75 -7.05 2.08 6.24
C HIS A 75 -7.92 3.05 7.04
N VAL A 76 -8.95 3.59 6.39
CA VAL A 76 -9.99 4.43 7.00
C VAL A 76 -11.30 3.66 6.93
N TYR A 77 -11.68 3.02 8.03
CA TYR A 77 -13.01 2.44 8.17
C TYR A 77 -14.06 3.55 8.26
N GLY A 78 -15.16 3.40 7.51
CA GLY A 78 -16.27 4.35 7.50
C GLY A 78 -16.30 5.31 6.31
N ARG A 79 -15.29 5.30 5.43
CA ARG A 79 -15.36 5.96 4.12
C ARG A 79 -15.78 4.93 3.07
N ALA A 80 -17.04 4.48 3.18
CA ALA A 80 -17.70 3.84 2.06
C ALA A 80 -17.73 4.85 0.90
N ALA A 81 -17.41 4.38 -0.31
CA ALA A 81 -17.58 5.14 -1.53
C ALA A 81 -19.05 5.53 -1.74
#